data_AF-A0A1X7RP46-F1
#
_entry.id   AF-A0A1X7RP46-F1
#
_cell.length_a   1.000
_cell.length_b   1.000
_cell.length_c   1.000
_cell.angle_alpha   90.00
_cell.angle_beta   90.00
_cell.angle_gamma   90.00
#
_symmetry.space_group_name_H-M   'P 1'
#
loop_
_entity.id
_entity.type
_entity.pdbx_description
1 polymer ?
#
loop_
_entity_poly.entity_id
_entity_poly.type
_entity_poly.pdbx_seq_one_letter_code
_entity_poly.pdbx_strand_id
1 'polypeptide(L)'
;MSDADVTAGLVLPNTAVAVLGRGRAVATLLLAFMAIMSTYSSELISVSSIATYDIYKMYVRPNAPGKALMRMNYIVMSIFALFMAGFATMLYYIGVSMGYLYLLMGVMLSSCVIPATLTLLWADQSWAAATLSPPLGFICSVTSWRVTTQVTYGELTMETTGLNTPMLVGNVVALLSPLISIPILTYVPPFKPQRYDWQSMLDIRVTTDDDPIVAADVDTEKFVGESAPPAPTPGQGLQEKAKLDKMAKLARWLCICLALCLLIVWPMPLFGSGYIFSVKFFTGWVVVGIIWLFVSCTMVVFLPLLESRKTIVRTSRAILKDLMGIGQARAGVVEGEVAPGSGMMTPVEGLEKVGGKDVR
;
A
#
# COMPACT_ATOMS: atom_id res chain seq x y z
N MET A 1 12.04 -6.42 33.99
CA MET A 1 12.07 -7.02 32.65
C MET A 1 13.52 -6.96 32.20
N SER A 2 14.08 -8.03 31.64
CA SER A 2 15.49 -8.01 31.21
C SER A 2 15.63 -7.28 29.87
N ASP A 3 16.84 -6.79 29.55
CA ASP A 3 17.11 -6.16 28.24
C ASP A 3 16.90 -7.15 27.07
N ALA A 4 17.09 -8.45 27.34
CA ALA A 4 16.80 -9.52 26.40
C ALA A 4 15.29 -9.60 26.09
N ASP A 5 14.43 -9.47 27.08
CA ASP A 5 12.97 -9.49 26.88
C ASP A 5 12.47 -8.28 26.08
N VAL A 6 13.08 -7.11 26.29
CA VAL A 6 12.79 -5.89 25.51
C VAL A 6 13.18 -6.11 24.05
N THR A 7 14.38 -6.62 23.83
CA THR A 7 14.97 -6.87 22.51
C THR A 7 14.24 -7.97 21.74
N ALA A 8 13.65 -8.95 22.45
CA ALA A 8 12.80 -9.99 21.90
C ALA A 8 11.37 -9.50 21.57
N GLY A 9 11.03 -8.23 21.85
CA GLY A 9 9.70 -7.67 21.57
C GLY A 9 8.61 -8.10 22.56
N LEU A 10 8.98 -8.63 23.72
CA LEU A 10 8.03 -9.14 24.73
C LEU A 10 7.41 -8.04 25.59
N VAL A 11 7.67 -6.76 25.29
CA VAL A 11 7.18 -5.61 26.06
C VAL A 11 5.65 -5.59 26.12
N LEU A 12 4.98 -5.74 24.97
CA LEU A 12 3.52 -5.72 24.87
C LEU A 12 2.85 -6.86 25.67
N PRO A 13 3.19 -8.15 25.46
CA PRO A 13 2.58 -9.24 26.23
C PRO A 13 2.91 -9.17 27.72
N ASN A 14 4.14 -8.80 28.11
CA ASN A 14 4.52 -8.68 29.52
C ASN A 14 3.76 -7.53 30.22
N THR A 15 3.59 -6.40 29.54
CA THR A 15 2.80 -5.27 30.06
C THR A 15 1.32 -5.64 30.20
N ALA A 16 0.76 -6.38 29.24
CA ALA A 16 -0.60 -6.87 29.33
C ALA A 16 -0.79 -7.82 30.52
N VAL A 17 0.14 -8.76 30.76
CA VAL A 17 0.09 -9.62 31.94
C VAL A 17 0.13 -8.79 33.23
N ALA A 18 1.02 -7.79 33.30
CA ALA A 18 1.22 -6.96 34.49
C ALA A 18 0.02 -6.05 34.83
N VAL A 19 -0.62 -5.46 33.83
CA VAL A 19 -1.71 -4.47 34.04
C VAL A 19 -3.09 -5.13 34.09
N LEU A 20 -3.29 -6.20 33.32
CA LEU A 20 -4.61 -6.71 32.98
C LEU A 20 -4.86 -8.16 33.45
N GLY A 21 -3.84 -8.85 33.95
CA GLY A 21 -3.92 -10.21 34.49
C GLY A 21 -3.89 -11.32 33.43
N ARG A 22 -3.87 -12.58 33.88
CA ARG A 22 -3.62 -13.77 33.02
C ARG A 22 -4.65 -13.97 31.90
N GLY A 23 -5.93 -13.71 32.16
CA GLY A 23 -6.99 -13.89 31.14
C GLY A 23 -6.86 -12.93 29.96
N ARG A 24 -6.31 -11.73 30.18
CA ARG A 24 -6.14 -10.72 29.13
C ARG A 24 -4.81 -10.85 28.38
N ALA A 25 -3.85 -11.60 28.92
CA ALA A 25 -2.65 -12.01 28.18
C ALA A 25 -3.01 -12.87 26.95
N VAL A 26 -4.03 -13.74 27.08
CA VAL A 26 -4.56 -14.53 25.95
C VAL A 26 -5.18 -13.61 24.90
N ALA A 27 -5.93 -12.58 25.31
CA ALA A 27 -6.50 -11.60 24.38
C ALA A 27 -5.40 -10.82 23.62
N THR A 28 -4.31 -10.43 24.29
CA THR A 28 -3.16 -9.78 23.65
C THR A 28 -2.47 -10.70 22.64
N LEU A 29 -2.32 -11.99 22.96
CA LEU A 29 -1.80 -13.00 22.03
C LEU A 29 -2.70 -13.17 20.81
N LEU A 30 -4.01 -13.26 21.01
CA LEU A 30 -4.97 -13.35 19.90
C LEU A 30 -4.97 -12.10 19.03
N LEU A 31 -4.92 -10.91 19.64
CA LEU A 31 -4.82 -9.64 18.92
C LEU A 31 -3.54 -9.60 18.07
N ALA A 32 -2.39 -9.95 18.65
CA ALA A 32 -1.11 -9.99 17.93
C ALA A 32 -1.16 -11.01 16.78
N PHE A 33 -1.72 -12.20 17.02
CA PHE A 33 -1.89 -13.21 15.98
C PHE A 33 -2.78 -12.72 14.84
N MET A 34 -3.93 -12.13 15.14
CA MET A 34 -4.84 -11.59 14.12
C MET A 34 -4.18 -10.46 13.31
N ALA A 35 -3.45 -9.56 13.98
CA ALA A 35 -2.72 -8.49 13.31
C ALA A 35 -1.66 -9.04 12.34
N ILE A 36 -0.85 -10.00 12.79
CA ILE A 36 0.20 -10.63 11.95
C ILE A 36 -0.41 -11.41 10.78
N MET A 37 -1.49 -12.16 11.02
CA MET A 37 -2.16 -12.92 9.95
C MET A 37 -2.77 -11.99 8.90
N SER A 38 -3.31 -10.85 9.32
CA SER A 38 -3.84 -9.83 8.40
C SER A 38 -2.73 -9.26 7.52
N THR A 39 -1.62 -8.80 8.11
CA THR A 39 -0.49 -8.27 7.32
C THR A 39 0.14 -9.33 6.42
N TYR A 40 0.25 -10.57 6.90
CA TYR A 40 0.76 -11.70 6.13
C TYR A 40 -0.09 -12.00 4.89
N SER A 41 -1.42 -11.99 5.04
CA SER A 41 -2.34 -12.17 3.92
C SER A 41 -2.19 -11.05 2.88
N SER A 42 -2.14 -9.79 3.31
CA SER A 42 -1.99 -8.64 2.41
C SER A 42 -0.66 -8.68 1.63
N GLU A 43 0.45 -9.04 2.29
CA GLU A 43 1.75 -9.18 1.62
C GLU A 43 1.77 -10.33 0.61
N LEU A 44 1.19 -11.48 0.96
CA LEU A 44 1.09 -12.62 0.05
C LEU A 44 0.34 -12.26 -1.25
N ILE A 45 -0.80 -11.60 -1.11
CA ILE A 45 -1.63 -11.18 -2.25
C ILE A 45 -0.91 -10.08 -3.06
N SER A 46 -0.25 -9.15 -2.39
CA SER A 46 0.53 -8.10 -3.07
C SER A 46 1.66 -8.70 -3.92
N VAL A 47 2.44 -9.62 -3.38
CA VAL A 47 3.56 -10.22 -4.11
C VAL A 47 3.07 -11.11 -5.26
N SER A 48 1.99 -11.86 -5.03
CA SER A 48 1.46 -12.75 -6.05
C SER A 48 0.80 -12.00 -7.22
N SER A 49 0.12 -10.88 -6.94
CA SER A 49 -0.47 -10.03 -7.97
C SER A 49 0.61 -9.37 -8.84
N ILE A 50 1.67 -8.81 -8.24
CA ILE A 50 2.83 -8.26 -8.98
C ILE A 50 3.45 -9.34 -9.87
N ALA A 51 3.75 -10.52 -9.31
CA ALA A 51 4.35 -11.61 -10.09
C ALA A 51 3.44 -12.11 -11.23
N THR A 52 2.12 -12.11 -11.02
CA THR A 52 1.16 -12.64 -11.99
C THR A 52 0.84 -11.62 -13.09
N TYR A 53 0.58 -10.38 -12.73
CA TYR A 53 0.11 -9.36 -13.67
C TYR A 53 1.26 -8.55 -14.25
N ASP A 54 2.22 -8.13 -13.42
CA ASP A 54 3.31 -7.26 -13.86
C ASP A 54 4.44 -8.07 -14.52
N ILE A 55 4.68 -9.30 -14.06
CA ILE A 55 5.73 -10.16 -14.61
C ILE A 55 5.15 -11.18 -15.59
N TYR A 56 4.30 -12.09 -15.12
CA TYR A 56 3.86 -13.23 -15.92
C TYR A 56 2.99 -12.81 -17.10
N LYS A 57 1.93 -12.01 -16.87
CA LYS A 57 1.08 -11.52 -17.95
C LYS A 57 1.87 -10.61 -18.89
N MET A 58 2.59 -9.61 -18.38
CA MET A 58 3.26 -8.63 -19.24
C MET A 58 4.41 -9.22 -20.08
N TYR A 59 5.27 -10.05 -19.50
CA TYR A 59 6.53 -10.48 -20.15
C TYR A 59 6.56 -11.96 -20.55
N VAL A 60 5.86 -12.85 -19.83
CA VAL A 60 5.93 -14.30 -20.10
C VAL A 60 4.82 -14.75 -21.04
N ARG A 61 3.58 -14.33 -20.78
CA ARG A 61 2.41 -14.70 -21.58
C ARG A 61 1.35 -13.58 -21.63
N PRO A 62 1.50 -12.61 -22.56
CA PRO A 62 0.57 -11.48 -22.75
C PRO A 62 -0.89 -11.87 -22.94
N ASN A 63 -1.14 -12.94 -23.69
CA ASN A 63 -2.49 -13.42 -24.01
C ASN A 63 -2.93 -14.58 -23.08
N ALA A 64 -2.56 -14.54 -21.80
CA ALA A 64 -2.94 -15.59 -20.85
C ALA A 64 -4.44 -15.51 -20.50
N PRO A 65 -5.20 -16.62 -20.61
CA PRO A 65 -6.60 -16.65 -20.18
C PRO A 65 -6.70 -16.55 -18.65
N GLY A 66 -7.83 -16.04 -18.12
CA GLY A 66 -8.01 -15.81 -16.68
C GLY A 66 -7.70 -17.01 -15.78
N LYS A 67 -8.09 -18.23 -16.20
CA LYS A 67 -7.76 -19.48 -15.48
C LYS A 67 -6.26 -19.73 -15.34
N ALA A 68 -5.45 -19.31 -16.31
CA ALA A 68 -4.00 -19.44 -16.24
C ALA A 68 -3.38 -18.40 -15.31
N LEU A 69 -3.93 -17.18 -15.29
CA LEU A 69 -3.53 -16.13 -14.34
C LEU A 69 -3.83 -16.54 -12.90
N MET A 70 -5.03 -17.07 -12.62
CA MET A 70 -5.37 -17.63 -11.31
C MET A 70 -4.39 -18.71 -10.86
N ARG A 71 -4.09 -19.65 -11.75
CA ARG A 71 -3.18 -20.75 -11.43
C ARG A 71 -1.79 -20.20 -11.09
N MET A 72 -1.31 -19.23 -11.87
CA MET A 72 -0.02 -18.60 -11.58
C MET A 72 -0.05 -17.86 -10.24
N ASN A 73 -1.13 -17.13 -9.95
CA ASN A 73 -1.31 -16.44 -8.67
C ASN A 73 -1.18 -17.40 -7.48
N TYR A 74 -1.94 -18.49 -7.46
CA TYR A 74 -1.86 -19.49 -6.37
C TYR A 74 -0.49 -20.17 -6.27
N ILE A 75 0.19 -20.42 -7.40
CA ILE A 75 1.55 -20.98 -7.41
C ILE A 75 2.52 -20.00 -6.74
N VAL A 76 2.50 -18.73 -7.14
CA VAL A 76 3.39 -17.72 -6.56
C VAL A 76 3.09 -17.52 -5.08
N MET A 77 1.81 -17.42 -4.69
CA MET A 77 1.40 -17.31 -3.28
C MET A 77 1.99 -18.47 -2.46
N SER A 78 1.86 -19.71 -2.95
CA SER A 78 2.35 -20.89 -2.24
C SER A 78 3.89 -20.91 -2.11
N ILE A 79 4.60 -20.56 -3.18
CA ILE A 79 6.07 -20.48 -3.17
C ILE A 79 6.54 -19.38 -2.22
N PHE A 80 5.93 -18.20 -2.28
CA PHE A 80 6.30 -17.08 -1.43
C PHE A 80 5.98 -17.35 0.05
N ALA A 81 4.85 -18.01 0.35
CA ALA A 81 4.50 -18.44 1.70
C ALA A 81 5.55 -19.40 2.29
N LEU A 82 5.98 -20.39 1.52
CA LEU A 82 7.03 -21.33 1.93
C LEU A 82 8.38 -20.64 2.12
N PHE A 83 8.73 -19.72 1.21
CA PHE A 83 9.94 -18.92 1.32
C PHE A 83 9.93 -18.06 2.60
N MET A 84 8.84 -17.33 2.87
CA MET A 84 8.67 -16.52 4.08
C MET A 84 8.77 -17.36 5.36
N ALA A 85 8.12 -18.52 5.40
CA ALA A 85 8.21 -19.43 6.54
C ALA A 85 9.65 -19.95 6.76
N GLY A 86 10.35 -20.32 5.68
CA GLY A 86 11.74 -20.73 5.74
C GLY A 86 12.68 -19.60 6.16
N PHE A 87 12.49 -18.39 5.63
CA PHE A 87 13.30 -17.24 5.95
C PHE A 87 13.09 -16.76 7.40
N ALA A 88 11.85 -16.75 7.88
CA ALA A 88 11.54 -16.42 9.27
C ALA A 88 12.15 -17.42 10.25
N THR A 89 12.05 -18.73 9.97
CA THR A 89 12.69 -19.76 10.82
C THR A 89 14.22 -19.65 10.79
N MET A 90 14.81 -19.36 9.62
CA MET A 90 16.25 -19.08 9.51
C MET A 90 16.68 -17.92 10.41
N LEU A 91 16.00 -16.77 10.33
CA LEU A 91 16.33 -15.59 11.14
C LEU A 91 16.20 -15.86 12.64
N TYR A 92 15.21 -16.65 13.06
CA TYR A 92 15.03 -17.06 14.44
C TYR A 92 16.22 -17.88 14.96
N TYR A 93 16.67 -18.89 14.21
CA TYR A 93 17.82 -19.73 14.61
C TYR A 93 19.16 -19.01 14.54
N ILE A 94 19.30 -18.01 13.66
CA ILE A 94 20.48 -17.14 13.62
C ILE A 94 20.54 -16.23 14.87
N GLY A 95 19.44 -16.07 15.61
CA GLY A 95 19.37 -15.24 16.81
C GLY A 95 19.23 -13.75 16.50
N VAL A 96 18.64 -13.41 15.35
CA VAL A 96 18.41 -12.00 14.99
C VAL A 96 17.32 -11.42 15.86
N SER A 97 17.60 -10.29 16.51
CA SER A 97 16.60 -9.61 17.33
C SER A 97 15.56 -8.85 16.50
N MET A 98 14.38 -8.63 17.07
CA MET A 98 13.33 -7.82 16.42
C MET A 98 13.77 -6.37 16.22
N GLY A 99 14.51 -5.80 17.19
CA GLY A 99 15.09 -4.47 17.06
C GLY A 99 16.10 -4.37 15.91
N TYR A 100 16.94 -5.39 15.73
CA TYR A 100 17.87 -5.44 14.60
C TYR A 100 17.12 -5.48 13.27
N LEU A 101 16.11 -6.35 13.12
CA LEU A 101 15.31 -6.44 11.89
C LEU A 101 14.59 -5.13 11.57
N TYR A 102 14.06 -4.46 12.58
CA TYR A 102 13.38 -3.18 12.41
C TYR A 102 14.32 -2.10 11.87
N LEU A 103 15.54 -1.98 12.43
CA LEU A 103 16.53 -1.02 11.94
C LEU A 103 17.11 -1.41 10.57
N LEU A 104 17.31 -2.71 10.34
CA LEU A 104 17.80 -3.25 9.08
C LEU A 104 16.82 -2.99 7.93
N MET A 105 15.51 -3.06 8.18
CA MET A 105 14.47 -2.74 7.19
C MET A 105 14.74 -1.38 6.55
N GLY A 106 15.06 -0.36 7.36
CA GLY A 106 15.30 0.97 6.82
C GLY A 106 16.63 1.08 6.04
N VAL A 107 17.68 0.34 6.42
CA VAL A 107 18.92 0.22 5.64
C VAL A 107 18.63 -0.39 4.25
N MET A 108 17.76 -1.40 4.20
CA MET A 108 17.50 -2.18 2.99
C MET A 108 16.42 -1.56 2.07
N LEU A 109 15.43 -0.85 2.61
CA LEU A 109 14.27 -0.42 1.83
C LEU A 109 14.15 1.10 1.65
N SER A 110 14.74 1.93 2.52
CA SER A 110 14.44 3.37 2.50
C SER A 110 14.85 4.11 1.22
N SER A 111 15.73 3.53 0.40
CA SER A 111 16.15 4.12 -0.88
C SER A 111 15.04 4.22 -1.92
N CYS A 112 13.93 3.48 -1.77
CA CYS A 112 12.78 3.57 -2.68
C CYS A 112 11.81 4.71 -2.36
N VAL A 113 11.86 5.27 -1.14
CA VAL A 113 10.87 6.23 -0.63
C VAL A 113 10.88 7.54 -1.42
N ILE A 114 12.05 8.16 -1.58
CA ILE A 114 12.17 9.42 -2.32
C ILE A 114 11.83 9.26 -3.81
N PRO A 115 12.36 8.25 -4.52
CA PRO A 115 12.00 8.00 -5.92
C PRO A 115 10.50 7.81 -6.11
N ALA A 116 9.85 7.00 -5.26
CA ALA A 116 8.40 6.77 -5.33
C ALA A 116 7.57 7.99 -4.94
N THR A 117 8.08 8.84 -4.05
CA THR A 117 7.41 10.09 -3.69
C THR A 117 7.52 11.10 -4.85
N LEU A 118 8.69 11.19 -5.48
CA LEU A 118 8.91 12.11 -6.59
C LEU A 118 8.17 11.69 -7.86
N THR A 119 7.91 10.40 -8.10
CA THR A 119 7.12 9.98 -9.27
C THR A 119 5.70 10.53 -9.23
N LEU A 120 5.16 10.78 -8.02
CA LEU A 120 3.84 11.39 -7.82
C LEU A 120 3.90 12.92 -7.79
N LEU A 121 4.96 13.51 -7.23
CA LEU A 121 5.04 14.95 -6.96
C LEU A 121 5.79 15.76 -8.03
N TRP A 122 6.58 15.10 -8.88
CA TRP A 122 7.51 15.73 -9.81
C TRP A 122 7.40 15.15 -11.22
N ALA A 123 6.74 15.90 -12.11
CA ALA A 123 6.49 15.50 -13.49
C ALA A 123 7.76 15.32 -14.34
N ASP A 124 8.89 15.94 -13.95
CA ASP A 124 10.12 15.92 -14.72
C ASP A 124 11.03 14.73 -14.40
N GLN A 125 10.69 13.88 -13.42
CA GLN A 125 11.50 12.72 -13.07
C GLN A 125 11.67 11.78 -14.27
N SER A 126 12.92 11.44 -14.59
CA SER A 126 13.20 10.50 -15.69
C SER A 126 12.87 9.06 -15.28
N TRP A 127 12.48 8.21 -16.24
CA TRP A 127 12.31 6.77 -16.00
C TRP A 127 13.58 6.14 -15.37
N ALA A 128 14.76 6.58 -15.80
CA ALA A 128 16.03 6.08 -15.28
C ALA A 128 16.24 6.49 -13.82
N ALA A 129 15.88 7.72 -13.45
CA ALA A 129 15.88 8.13 -12.05
C ALA A 129 14.90 7.26 -11.25
N ALA A 130 13.66 7.07 -11.71
CA ALA A 130 12.68 6.24 -11.01
C ALA A 130 13.12 4.79 -10.79
N THR A 131 13.80 4.17 -11.76
CA THR A 131 14.16 2.74 -11.70
C THR A 131 15.56 2.48 -11.12
N LEU A 132 16.55 3.33 -11.40
CA LEU A 132 17.95 3.07 -11.03
C LEU A 132 18.33 3.69 -9.69
N SER A 133 17.64 4.74 -9.22
CA SER A 133 17.98 5.33 -7.92
C SER A 133 17.74 4.41 -6.72
N PRO A 134 16.67 3.57 -6.65
CA PRO A 134 16.50 2.66 -5.51
C PRO A 134 17.62 1.60 -5.40
N PRO A 135 18.02 0.88 -6.47
CA PRO A 135 19.15 -0.06 -6.41
C PRO A 135 20.49 0.63 -6.09
N LEU A 136 20.75 1.82 -6.66
CA LEU A 136 21.97 2.56 -6.34
C LEU A 136 22.00 2.99 -4.87
N GLY A 137 20.88 3.50 -4.35
CA GLY A 137 20.78 3.88 -2.95
C GLY A 137 20.89 2.70 -1.99
N PHE A 138 20.36 1.54 -2.39
CA PHE A 138 20.54 0.28 -1.67
C PHE A 138 22.02 -0.12 -1.55
N ILE A 139 22.76 -0.08 -2.66
CA ILE A 139 24.19 -0.39 -2.66
C ILE A 139 24.94 0.60 -1.77
N CYS A 140 24.70 1.91 -1.92
CA CYS A 140 25.32 2.92 -1.07
C CYS A 140 25.02 2.71 0.42
N SER A 141 23.76 2.40 0.76
CA SER A 141 23.31 2.13 2.12
C SER A 141 24.04 0.92 2.72
N VAL A 142 23.97 -0.24 2.06
CA VAL A 142 24.61 -1.48 2.54
C VAL A 142 26.12 -1.32 2.66
N THR A 143 26.76 -0.66 1.68
CA THR A 143 28.19 -0.38 1.74
C THR A 143 28.52 0.53 2.92
N SER A 144 27.80 1.63 3.11
CA SER A 144 28.06 2.55 4.23
C SER A 144 27.86 1.90 5.59
N TRP A 145 26.79 1.13 5.78
CA TRP A 145 26.50 0.38 7.00
C TRP A 145 27.63 -0.60 7.35
N ARG A 146 28.06 -1.41 6.37
CA ARG A 146 29.14 -2.39 6.59
C ARG A 146 30.51 -1.73 6.78
N VAL A 147 30.82 -0.70 6.01
CA VAL A 147 32.09 0.05 6.13
C VAL A 147 32.17 0.76 7.48
N THR A 148 31.12 1.45 7.92
CA THR A 148 31.07 2.09 9.23
C THR A 148 31.23 1.07 10.35
N THR A 149 30.61 -0.11 10.24
CA THR A 149 30.80 -1.19 11.22
C THR A 149 32.27 -1.62 11.29
N GLN A 150 32.89 -1.90 10.13
CA GLN A 150 34.29 -2.32 10.04
C GLN A 150 35.27 -1.27 10.56
N VAL A 151 35.08 0.00 10.19
CA VAL A 151 35.99 1.08 10.60
C VAL A 151 35.86 1.42 12.08
N THR A 152 34.65 1.35 12.64
CA THR A 152 34.41 1.75 14.04
C THR A 152 34.70 0.63 15.02
N TYR A 153 34.40 -0.62 14.66
CA TYR A 153 34.44 -1.76 15.59
C TYR A 153 35.43 -2.86 15.19
N GLY A 154 36.01 -2.82 13.98
CA GLY A 154 37.02 -3.77 13.54
C GLY A 154 36.53 -5.19 13.20
N GLU A 155 35.25 -5.48 13.41
CA GLU A 155 34.64 -6.79 13.12
C GLU A 155 33.19 -6.66 12.62
N LEU A 156 32.76 -7.61 11.78
CA LEU A 156 31.38 -7.73 11.31
C LEU A 156 30.71 -8.91 12.01
N THR A 157 30.08 -8.63 13.15
CA THR A 157 29.25 -9.58 13.89
C THR A 157 27.81 -9.05 13.95
N MET A 158 26.86 -9.90 14.34
CA MET A 158 25.48 -9.46 14.56
C MET A 158 25.37 -8.38 15.64
N GLU A 159 26.26 -8.43 16.63
CA GLU A 159 26.33 -7.42 17.67
C GLU A 159 26.81 -6.09 17.11
N THR A 160 27.97 -6.05 16.43
CA THR A 160 28.55 -4.79 15.95
C THR A 160 27.71 -4.14 14.85
N THR A 161 27.15 -4.94 13.94
CA THR A 161 26.28 -4.45 12.86
C THR A 161 24.94 -3.93 13.38
N GLY A 162 24.46 -4.46 14.51
CA GLY A 162 23.21 -4.08 15.17
C GLY A 162 23.29 -2.84 16.04
N LEU A 163 24.48 -2.27 16.23
CA LEU A 163 24.65 -1.06 17.02
C LEU A 163 23.98 0.14 16.34
N ASN A 164 23.59 1.12 17.17
CA ASN A 164 22.88 2.31 16.71
C ASN A 164 23.70 3.12 15.70
N THR A 165 25.02 3.22 15.87
CA THR A 165 25.86 4.05 14.99
C THR A 165 25.92 3.53 13.56
N PRO A 166 26.28 2.25 13.28
CA PRO A 166 26.24 1.74 11.92
C PRO A 166 24.84 1.74 11.32
N MET A 167 23.83 1.33 12.10
CA MET A 167 22.44 1.33 11.63
C MET A 167 21.96 2.73 11.27
N LEU A 168 22.30 3.75 12.07
CA LEU A 168 21.97 5.15 11.78
C LEU A 168 22.62 5.60 10.47
N VAL A 169 23.91 5.32 10.27
CA VAL A 169 24.61 5.69 9.03
C VAL A 169 23.96 5.02 7.82
N GLY A 170 23.71 3.71 7.89
CA GLY A 170 23.03 2.98 6.81
C GLY A 170 21.66 3.58 6.49
N ASN A 171 20.84 3.83 7.50
CA ASN A 171 19.50 4.41 7.33
C ASN A 171 19.54 5.82 6.72
N VAL A 172 20.44 6.69 7.20
CA VAL A 172 20.60 8.04 6.67
C VAL A 172 21.09 8.01 5.22
N VAL A 173 22.05 7.14 4.88
CA VAL A 173 22.53 6.99 3.51
C VAL A 173 21.44 6.39 2.61
N ALA A 174 20.67 5.42 3.09
CA ALA A 174 19.52 4.86 2.36
C ALA A 174 18.51 5.96 1.99
N LEU A 175 18.15 6.81 2.96
CA LEU A 175 17.18 7.87 2.76
C LEU A 175 17.72 9.00 1.87
N LEU A 176 18.97 9.42 2.04
CA LEU A 176 19.51 10.62 1.38
C LEU A 176 20.21 10.35 0.05
N SER A 177 20.73 9.14 -0.20
CA SER A 177 21.42 8.82 -1.45
C SER A 177 20.57 9.03 -2.71
N PRO A 178 19.24 8.82 -2.73
CA PRO A 178 18.42 9.15 -3.89
C PRO A 178 18.36 10.65 -4.19
N LEU A 179 18.56 11.54 -3.20
CA LEU A 179 18.61 12.99 -3.45
C LEU A 179 19.78 13.39 -4.36
N ILE A 180 20.82 12.57 -4.42
CA ILE A 180 21.98 12.78 -5.29
C ILE A 180 21.77 12.05 -6.62
N SER A 181 21.37 10.78 -6.60
CA SER A 181 21.25 9.99 -7.83
C SER A 181 20.09 10.44 -8.71
N ILE A 182 18.99 10.95 -8.16
CA ILE A 182 17.83 11.40 -8.93
C ILE A 182 18.14 12.63 -9.80
N PRO A 183 18.69 13.75 -9.30
CA PRO A 183 19.08 14.88 -10.14
C PRO A 183 20.11 14.49 -11.19
N ILE A 184 21.08 13.63 -10.84
CA ILE A 184 22.08 13.12 -11.78
C ILE A 184 21.39 12.35 -12.92
N LEU A 185 20.57 11.36 -12.60
CA LEU A 185 19.87 10.54 -13.58
C LEU A 185 18.77 11.29 -14.34
N THR A 186 18.31 12.44 -13.85
CA THR A 186 17.28 13.24 -14.53
C THR A 186 17.90 14.30 -15.45
N TYR A 187 18.94 15.00 -15.01
CA TYR A 187 19.51 16.13 -15.74
C TYR A 187 20.76 15.80 -16.55
N VAL A 188 21.50 14.74 -16.20
CA VAL A 188 22.68 14.33 -16.97
C VAL A 188 22.24 13.56 -18.22
N PRO A 189 22.76 13.89 -19.42
CA PRO A 189 22.52 13.10 -20.62
C PRO A 189 22.87 11.63 -20.38
N PRO A 190 22.06 10.65 -20.84
CA PRO A 190 21.09 10.72 -21.94
C PRO A 190 19.61 10.91 -21.55
N PHE A 191 19.25 10.85 -20.27
CA PHE A 191 17.85 10.55 -19.88
C PHE A 191 16.88 11.72 -19.98
N LYS A 192 17.34 12.94 -19.63
CA LYS A 192 16.59 14.21 -19.67
C LYS A 192 15.24 14.22 -18.91
N PRO A 193 14.70 15.40 -18.57
CA PRO A 193 13.36 15.52 -18.00
C PRO A 193 12.26 15.02 -18.96
N GLN A 194 11.30 14.24 -18.45
CA GLN A 194 10.28 13.57 -19.30
C GLN A 194 8.89 14.26 -19.30
N ARG A 195 8.61 15.19 -18.39
CA ARG A 195 7.33 15.92 -18.30
C ARG A 195 6.11 15.01 -18.42
N TYR A 196 6.02 14.03 -17.53
CA TYR A 196 4.93 13.06 -17.52
C TYR A 196 3.57 13.74 -17.27
N ASP A 197 2.59 13.45 -18.12
CA ASP A 197 1.31 14.17 -18.20
C ASP A 197 0.10 13.34 -17.71
N TRP A 198 0.34 12.18 -17.11
CA TRP A 198 -0.65 11.26 -16.53
C TRP A 198 -1.74 10.76 -17.49
N GLN A 199 -1.68 11.08 -18.79
CA GLN A 199 -2.69 10.64 -19.76
C GLN A 199 -2.75 9.12 -19.86
N SER A 200 -1.58 8.47 -19.90
CA SER A 200 -1.53 7.02 -19.99
C SER A 200 -2.15 6.32 -18.77
N MET A 201 -2.15 6.93 -17.58
CA MET A 201 -2.86 6.37 -16.41
C MET A 201 -4.37 6.50 -16.52
N LEU A 202 -4.88 7.56 -17.15
CA LEU A 202 -6.31 7.74 -17.41
C LEU A 202 -6.82 6.78 -18.49
N ASP A 203 -5.95 6.38 -19.41
CA ASP A 203 -6.26 5.45 -20.51
C ASP A 203 -6.20 3.97 -20.09
N ILE A 204 -5.67 3.65 -18.90
CA ILE A 204 -5.70 2.29 -18.36
C ILE A 204 -7.17 1.92 -18.13
N ARG A 205 -7.70 1.01 -18.96
CA ARG A 205 -9.05 0.47 -18.82
C ARG A 205 -9.25 -0.05 -17.40
N VAL A 206 -10.22 0.51 -16.70
CA VAL A 206 -10.79 -0.09 -15.49
C VAL A 206 -11.46 -1.39 -15.92
N THR A 207 -10.80 -2.51 -15.64
CA THR A 207 -11.31 -3.86 -15.86
C THR A 207 -12.71 -3.94 -15.26
N THR A 208 -13.72 -4.17 -16.09
CA THR A 208 -15.13 -4.24 -15.66
C THR A 208 -15.40 -5.61 -15.03
N ASP A 209 -16.40 -5.72 -14.14
CA ASP A 209 -16.77 -6.94 -13.41
C ASP A 209 -16.99 -8.19 -14.30
N ASP A 210 -17.18 -8.01 -15.62
CA ASP A 210 -17.39 -9.08 -16.61
C ASP A 210 -16.10 -9.66 -17.21
N ASP A 211 -14.92 -9.08 -16.92
CA ASP A 211 -13.66 -9.69 -17.34
C ASP A 211 -13.36 -10.92 -16.46
N PRO A 212 -12.86 -12.05 -17.04
CA PRO A 212 -12.47 -13.25 -16.29
C PRO A 212 -11.29 -13.01 -15.32
N ILE A 213 -10.83 -11.77 -15.23
CA ILE A 213 -9.84 -11.22 -14.29
C ILE A 213 -10.48 -11.00 -12.91
N VAL A 214 -11.78 -10.68 -12.83
CA VAL A 214 -12.51 -10.41 -11.57
C VAL A 214 -13.14 -11.67 -10.99
N ALA A 215 -13.66 -12.59 -11.83
CA ALA A 215 -14.21 -13.88 -11.38
C ALA A 215 -13.15 -14.82 -10.76
N ALA A 216 -11.89 -14.47 -10.94
CA ALA A 216 -10.71 -15.17 -10.48
C ALA A 216 -10.23 -14.74 -9.07
N ASP A 217 -10.74 -13.60 -8.60
CA ASP A 217 -10.32 -12.94 -7.39
C ASP A 217 -11.23 -13.39 -6.24
N VAL A 218 -10.87 -14.53 -5.64
CA VAL A 218 -11.40 -14.92 -4.34
C VAL A 218 -10.79 -13.96 -3.32
N ASP A 219 -11.60 -13.03 -2.82
CA ASP A 219 -11.35 -12.17 -1.66
C ASP A 219 -10.02 -11.39 -1.65
N THR A 220 -9.64 -10.74 -2.76
CA THR A 220 -8.81 -9.52 -2.62
C THR A 220 -9.76 -8.35 -2.46
N GLU A 221 -9.56 -7.61 -1.37
CA GLU A 221 -10.28 -6.39 -1.04
C GLU A 221 -10.59 -5.60 -2.30
N LYS A 222 -11.89 -5.55 -2.64
CA LYS A 222 -12.43 -4.62 -3.61
C LYS A 222 -11.74 -3.29 -3.37
N PHE A 223 -11.19 -2.69 -4.41
CA PHE A 223 -11.17 -1.24 -4.51
C PHE A 223 -12.63 -0.79 -4.36
N VAL A 224 -13.03 -0.57 -3.10
CA VAL A 224 -14.38 -0.20 -2.72
C VAL A 224 -14.58 1.20 -3.26
N GLY A 225 -15.43 1.28 -4.27
CA GLY A 225 -16.27 2.46 -4.43
C GLY A 225 -15.95 3.37 -5.60
N GLU A 226 -15.78 2.83 -6.81
CA GLU A 226 -16.24 3.59 -7.96
C GLU A 226 -16.77 2.63 -9.02
N SER A 227 -18.10 2.51 -9.09
CA SER A 227 -18.72 2.08 -10.34
C SER A 227 -18.16 2.98 -11.44
N ALA A 228 -17.68 2.38 -12.54
CA ALA A 228 -17.10 3.07 -13.67
C ALA A 228 -17.77 4.43 -13.90
N PRO A 229 -17.03 5.56 -13.87
CA PRO A 229 -17.57 6.81 -14.34
C PRO A 229 -18.09 6.57 -15.76
N PRO A 230 -19.30 7.01 -16.11
CA PRO A 230 -19.75 6.99 -17.49
C PRO A 230 -18.70 7.68 -18.36
N ALA A 231 -18.50 7.19 -19.59
CA ALA A 231 -17.54 7.74 -20.54
C ALA A 231 -17.55 9.28 -20.47
N PRO A 232 -16.39 9.93 -20.27
CA PRO A 232 -16.35 11.32 -19.86
C PRO A 232 -17.08 12.19 -20.89
N THR A 233 -18.18 12.81 -20.47
CA THR A 233 -18.85 13.83 -21.28
C THR A 233 -17.85 14.99 -21.43
N PRO A 234 -17.66 15.59 -22.62
CA PRO A 234 -16.71 16.68 -22.82
C PRO A 234 -17.09 17.86 -21.90
N GLY A 235 -16.37 17.98 -20.77
CA GLY A 235 -16.67 18.92 -19.67
C GLY A 235 -16.45 18.35 -18.27
N GLN A 236 -16.77 17.07 -18.03
CA GLN A 236 -16.61 16.42 -16.72
C GLN A 236 -15.13 16.14 -16.40
N GLY A 237 -14.35 15.68 -17.39
CA GLY A 237 -12.92 15.40 -17.21
C GLY A 237 -12.07 16.63 -16.84
N LEU A 238 -12.51 17.85 -17.19
CA LEU A 238 -11.84 19.09 -16.80
C LEU A 238 -12.09 19.43 -15.31
N GLN A 239 -13.31 19.21 -14.82
CA GLN A 239 -13.67 19.44 -13.42
C GLN A 239 -13.00 18.41 -12.51
N GLU A 240 -12.94 17.16 -12.96
CA GLU A 240 -12.26 16.07 -12.26
C GLU A 240 -10.75 16.32 -12.17
N LYS A 241 -10.10 16.65 -13.29
CA LYS A 241 -8.68 17.08 -13.31
C LYS A 241 -8.43 18.25 -12.37
N ALA A 242 -9.27 19.29 -12.39
CA ALA A 242 -9.11 20.44 -11.51
C ALA A 242 -9.28 20.09 -10.01
N LYS A 243 -10.14 19.12 -9.66
CA LYS A 243 -10.29 18.62 -8.29
C LYS A 243 -9.06 17.82 -7.88
N LEU A 244 -8.58 16.92 -8.73
CA LEU A 244 -7.37 16.13 -8.50
C LEU A 244 -6.14 17.03 -8.32
N ASP A 245 -5.97 18.06 -9.15
CA ASP A 245 -4.87 19.02 -9.03
C ASP A 245 -4.90 19.80 -7.70
N LYS A 246 -6.09 20.19 -7.23
CA LYS A 246 -6.24 20.86 -5.93
C LYS A 246 -5.86 19.93 -4.78
N MET A 247 -6.32 18.69 -4.83
CA MET A 247 -6.01 17.69 -3.80
C MET A 247 -4.53 17.29 -3.83
N ALA A 248 -3.93 17.16 -5.01
CA ALA A 248 -2.51 16.89 -5.18
C ALA A 248 -1.64 18.02 -4.58
N LYS A 249 -2.01 19.29 -4.83
CA LYS A 249 -1.32 20.44 -4.23
C LYS A 249 -1.42 20.47 -2.70
N LEU A 250 -2.61 20.20 -2.16
CA LEU A 250 -2.83 20.13 -0.71
C LEU A 250 -2.02 18.97 -0.09
N ALA A 251 -2.09 17.77 -0.69
CA ALA A 251 -1.36 16.60 -0.25
C ALA A 251 0.15 16.84 -0.26
N ARG A 252 0.68 17.48 -1.32
CA ARG A 252 2.09 17.84 -1.43
C ARG A 252 2.54 18.73 -0.27
N TRP A 253 1.80 19.81 0.00
CA TRP A 253 2.13 20.72 1.11
C TRP A 253 2.02 20.05 2.47
N LEU A 254 0.98 19.25 2.67
CA LEU A 254 0.73 18.53 3.92
C LEU A 254 1.83 17.49 4.19
N CYS A 255 2.23 16.71 3.18
CA CYS A 255 3.33 15.74 3.28
C CYS A 255 4.67 16.42 3.59
N ILE A 256 5.01 17.52 2.90
CA ILE A 256 6.25 18.27 3.17
C ILE A 256 6.23 18.85 4.59
N CYS A 257 5.12 19.45 5.01
CA CYS A 257 4.98 20.03 6.34
C CYS A 257 5.10 18.96 7.44
N LEU A 258 4.42 17.82 7.29
CA LEU A 258 4.52 16.70 8.23
C LEU A 258 5.92 16.09 8.25
N ALA A 259 6.54 15.88 7.10
CA ALA A 259 7.90 15.36 7.02
C ALA A 259 8.89 16.29 7.73
N LEU A 260 8.84 17.60 7.48
CA LEU A 260 9.70 18.58 8.17
C LEU A 260 9.41 18.63 9.67
N CYS A 261 8.13 18.61 10.06
CA CYS A 261 7.74 18.65 11.47
C CYS A 261 8.22 17.41 12.23
N LEU A 262 7.92 16.22 11.70
CA LEU A 262 8.16 14.95 12.37
C LEU A 262 9.59 14.44 12.25
N LEU A 263 10.36 14.83 11.21
CA LEU A 263 11.75 14.41 11.05
C LEU A 263 12.76 15.45 11.53
N ILE A 264 12.46 16.74 11.37
CA ILE A 264 13.42 17.81 11.66
C ILE A 264 13.00 18.60 12.89
N VAL A 265 11.86 19.29 12.84
CA VAL A 265 11.47 20.28 13.87
C VAL A 265 11.28 19.63 15.23
N TRP A 266 10.74 18.42 15.29
CA TRP A 266 10.49 17.74 16.56
C TRP A 266 11.72 16.97 17.07
N PRO A 267 12.33 16.02 16.33
CA PRO A 267 13.37 15.17 16.88
C PRO A 267 14.71 15.89 17.02
N MET A 268 15.08 16.77 16.08
CA MET A 268 16.42 17.37 16.06
C MET A 268 16.69 18.30 17.25
N PRO A 269 15.77 19.17 17.69
CA PRO A 269 15.99 19.96 18.90
C PRO A 269 16.01 19.11 20.17
N LEU A 270 15.18 18.07 20.27
CA LEU A 270 15.18 17.16 21.42
C LEU A 270 16.51 16.39 21.51
N PHE A 271 17.00 15.90 20.38
CA PHE A 271 18.29 15.23 20.29
C PHE A 271 19.45 16.19 20.57
N GLY A 272 19.46 17.36 19.90
CA GLY A 272 20.54 18.35 20.02
C GLY A 272 20.64 19.01 21.40
N SER A 273 19.53 19.10 22.13
CA SER A 273 19.52 19.57 23.53
C SER A 273 19.87 18.47 24.54
N GLY A 274 19.98 17.21 24.12
CA GLY A 274 20.18 16.06 25.01
C GLY A 274 19.04 15.89 26.01
N TYR A 275 17.82 16.30 25.65
CA TYR A 275 16.70 16.37 26.59
C TYR A 275 16.26 14.98 27.04
N ILE A 276 16.38 14.72 28.35
CA ILE A 276 15.88 13.50 28.98
C ILE A 276 14.40 13.73 29.35
N PHE A 277 13.52 12.85 28.90
CA PHE A 277 12.09 13.01 29.10
C PHE A 277 11.73 12.93 30.59
N SER A 278 11.17 14.01 31.13
CA SER A 278 10.56 13.98 32.46
C SER A 278 9.33 13.06 32.47
N VAL A 279 9.00 12.49 33.63
CA VAL A 279 7.82 11.62 33.80
C VAL A 279 6.54 12.30 33.32
N LYS A 280 6.37 13.60 33.61
CA LYS A 280 5.20 14.39 33.17
C LYS A 280 5.15 14.54 31.65
N PHE A 281 6.29 14.85 31.03
CA PHE A 281 6.38 14.98 29.57
C PHE A 281 6.12 13.65 28.87
N PHE A 282 6.74 12.56 29.35
CA PHE A 282 6.50 11.22 28.82
C PHE A 282 5.03 10.77 29.00
N THR A 283 4.41 11.10 30.13
CA THR A 283 2.98 10.84 30.36
C THR A 283 2.12 11.57 29.33
N GLY A 284 2.39 12.87 29.09
CA GLY A 284 1.70 13.64 28.05
C GLY A 284 1.88 13.04 26.66
N TRP A 285 3.10 12.61 26.33
CA TRP A 285 3.41 11.93 25.07
C TRP A 285 2.57 10.66 24.87
N VAL A 286 2.52 9.80 25.88
CA VAL A 286 1.74 8.56 25.84
C VAL A 286 0.25 8.86 25.70
N VAL A 287 -0.28 9.86 26.42
CA VAL A 287 -1.69 10.25 26.32
C VAL A 287 -2.04 10.74 24.91
N VAL A 288 -1.21 11.60 24.30
CA VAL A 288 -1.42 12.06 22.93
C VAL A 288 -1.40 10.88 21.95
N GLY A 289 -0.46 9.93 22.13
CA GLY A 289 -0.41 8.71 21.34
C GLY A 289 -1.70 7.88 21.45
N ILE A 290 -2.23 7.70 22.67
CA ILE A 290 -3.48 6.99 22.91
C ILE A 290 -4.67 7.70 22.24
N ILE A 291 -4.78 9.02 22.38
CA ILE A 291 -5.85 9.81 21.73
C ILE A 291 -5.79 9.62 20.22
N TRP A 292 -4.60 9.71 19.63
CA TRP A 292 -4.40 9.50 18.21
C TRP A 292 -4.86 8.09 17.79
N LEU A 293 -4.47 7.05 18.52
CA LEU A 293 -4.91 5.68 18.24
C LEU A 293 -6.44 5.54 18.24
N PHE A 294 -7.15 6.13 19.22
CA PHE A 294 -8.61 6.08 19.27
C PHE A 294 -9.25 6.85 18.11
N VAL A 295 -8.74 8.03 17.77
CA VAL A 295 -9.25 8.82 16.64
C VAL A 295 -9.03 8.06 15.33
N SER A 296 -7.83 7.54 15.08
CA SER A 296 -7.51 6.75 13.89
C SER A 296 -8.37 5.50 13.80
N CYS A 297 -8.52 4.74 14.89
CA CYS A 297 -9.38 3.56 14.91
C CYS A 297 -10.83 3.91 14.59
N THR A 298 -11.35 4.99 15.17
CA THR A 298 -12.71 5.46 14.90
C THR A 298 -12.88 5.84 13.43
N MET A 299 -11.91 6.57 12.85
CA MET A 299 -11.96 6.94 11.44
C MET A 299 -11.91 5.70 10.55
N VAL A 300 -10.94 4.79 10.74
CA VAL A 300 -10.76 3.62 9.87
C VAL A 300 -11.95 2.65 9.97
N VAL A 301 -12.56 2.48 11.15
CA VAL A 301 -13.70 1.58 11.33
C VAL A 301 -15.01 2.20 10.85
N PHE A 302 -15.31 3.45 11.25
CA PHE A 302 -16.63 4.03 11.01
C PHE A 302 -16.74 4.81 9.71
N LEU A 303 -15.67 5.44 9.22
CA LEU A 303 -15.73 6.26 8.00
C LEU A 303 -16.09 5.42 6.76
N PRO A 304 -15.47 4.26 6.50
CA PRO A 304 -15.88 3.40 5.38
C PRO A 304 -17.33 2.92 5.52
N LEU A 305 -17.78 2.64 6.74
CA LEU A 305 -19.18 2.24 7.00
C LEU A 305 -20.15 3.39 6.73
N LEU A 306 -19.78 4.63 7.00
CA LEU A 306 -20.58 5.84 6.74
C LEU A 306 -20.68 6.14 5.25
N GLU A 307 -19.56 6.08 4.53
CA GLU A 307 -19.49 6.33 3.08
C GLU A 307 -20.21 5.23 2.30
N SER A 308 -20.04 3.97 2.73
CA SER A 308 -20.62 2.81 2.06
C SER A 308 -22.10 2.57 2.39
N ARG A 309 -22.77 3.39 3.22
CA ARG A 309 -24.16 3.15 3.66
C ARG A 309 -25.12 2.92 2.51
N LYS A 310 -25.03 3.75 1.45
CA LYS A 310 -25.90 3.63 0.28
C LYS A 310 -25.66 2.31 -0.47
N THR A 311 -24.39 1.93 -0.62
CA THR A 311 -23.99 0.67 -1.26
C THR A 311 -24.41 -0.54 -0.44
N ILE A 312 -24.21 -0.51 0.88
CA ILE A 312 -24.65 -1.56 1.81
C ILE A 312 -26.16 -1.74 1.70
N VAL A 313 -26.94 -0.66 1.79
CA VAL A 313 -28.41 -0.74 1.66
C VAL A 313 -28.83 -1.26 0.28
N ARG A 314 -28.15 -0.87 -0.80
CA ARG A 314 -28.43 -1.37 -2.15
C ARG A 314 -28.18 -2.87 -2.25
N THR A 315 -27.01 -3.34 -1.82
CA THR A 315 -26.61 -4.75 -1.87
C THR A 315 -27.47 -5.59 -0.94
N SER A 316 -27.73 -5.14 0.29
CA SER A 316 -28.63 -5.85 1.22
C SER A 316 -30.04 -5.95 0.65
N ARG A 317 -30.58 -4.90 0.01
CA ARG A 317 -31.88 -4.97 -0.67
C ARG A 317 -31.86 -5.91 -1.87
N ALA A 318 -30.77 -5.96 -2.64
CA ALA A 318 -30.63 -6.89 -3.75
C ALA A 318 -30.61 -8.35 -3.27
N ILE A 319 -29.77 -8.66 -2.27
CA ILE A 319 -29.72 -9.98 -1.62
C ILE A 319 -31.11 -10.37 -1.07
N LEU A 320 -31.80 -9.43 -0.42
CA LEU A 320 -33.12 -9.67 0.16
C LEU A 320 -34.18 -9.93 -0.93
N LYS A 321 -34.10 -9.25 -2.08
CA LYS A 321 -34.99 -9.49 -3.24
C LYS A 321 -34.71 -10.84 -3.90
N ASP A 322 -33.44 -11.21 -4.03
CA ASP A 322 -33.03 -12.54 -4.54
C ASP A 322 -33.50 -13.65 -3.61
N LEU A 323 -33.37 -13.47 -2.29
CA LEU A 323 -33.84 -14.44 -1.29
C LEU A 323 -35.37 -14.56 -1.27
N MET A 324 -36.09 -13.45 -1.46
CA MET A 324 -37.56 -13.43 -1.49
C MET A 324 -38.15 -13.85 -2.84
N GLY A 325 -37.32 -14.07 -3.87
CA GLY A 325 -37.78 -14.45 -5.21
C GLY A 325 -38.57 -13.36 -5.93
N ILE A 326 -38.48 -12.09 -5.49
CA ILE A 326 -39.24 -10.96 -6.04
C ILE A 326 -38.34 -10.19 -7.02
N GLY A 327 -38.20 -10.75 -8.23
CA GLY A 327 -37.75 -10.10 -9.48
C GLY A 327 -36.25 -10.22 -9.79
N GLN A 328 -35.79 -10.50 -11.02
CA GLN A 328 -36.44 -10.52 -12.34
C GLN A 328 -35.95 -11.73 -13.18
N ALA A 329 -36.82 -12.17 -14.09
CA ALA A 329 -36.47 -13.10 -15.16
C ALA A 329 -35.17 -12.68 -15.86
N ARG A 330 -34.31 -13.66 -16.13
CA ARG A 330 -33.10 -13.52 -16.97
C ARG A 330 -33.39 -12.56 -18.12
N ALA A 331 -32.73 -11.40 -18.13
CA ALA A 331 -32.46 -10.73 -19.39
C ALA A 331 -31.73 -11.76 -20.24
N GLY A 332 -32.42 -12.30 -21.25
CA GLY A 332 -31.82 -13.21 -22.20
C GLY A 332 -30.58 -12.53 -22.76
N VAL A 333 -29.47 -13.28 -22.78
CA VAL A 333 -28.32 -12.93 -23.61
C VAL A 333 -28.86 -12.80 -25.02
N VAL A 334 -29.05 -11.57 -25.48
CA VAL A 334 -29.25 -11.32 -26.92
C VAL A 334 -27.87 -11.49 -27.51
N GLU A 335 -27.63 -12.68 -28.06
CA GLU A 335 -26.56 -12.90 -29.03
C GLU A 335 -26.66 -11.78 -30.07
N GLY A 336 -25.64 -10.93 -30.14
CA GLY A 336 -25.57 -9.85 -31.11
C GLY A 336 -25.54 -10.44 -32.51
N GLU A 337 -26.65 -10.30 -33.21
CA GLU A 337 -26.73 -10.61 -34.64
C GLU A 337 -25.82 -9.61 -35.39
N VAL A 338 -24.81 -10.15 -36.08
CA VAL A 338 -23.87 -9.38 -36.89
C VAL A 338 -24.57 -9.01 -38.19
N ALA A 339 -24.83 -7.71 -38.40
CA ALA A 339 -25.18 -7.18 -39.73
C ALA A 339 -24.36 -5.92 -40.06
N PRO A 340 -23.92 -5.75 -41.32
CA PRO A 340 -22.78 -4.92 -41.66
C PRO A 340 -23.15 -3.46 -41.96
N GLY A 341 -22.28 -2.55 -41.52
CA GLY A 341 -22.08 -1.25 -42.18
C GLY A 341 -22.78 -0.03 -41.55
N SER A 342 -21.97 1.03 -41.43
CA SER A 342 -22.39 2.45 -41.46
C SER A 342 -23.03 3.07 -40.21
N GLY A 343 -22.18 3.70 -39.38
CA GLY A 343 -22.27 5.14 -39.07
C GLY A 343 -23.36 5.66 -38.13
N MET A 344 -22.96 5.99 -36.89
CA MET A 344 -23.55 6.95 -35.94
C MET A 344 -25.10 7.02 -35.78
N MET A 345 -25.61 6.69 -34.60
CA MET A 345 -26.55 7.54 -33.85
C MET A 345 -26.73 7.07 -32.40
N THR A 346 -26.88 8.04 -31.50
CA THR A 346 -27.12 7.96 -30.05
C THR A 346 -28.40 7.21 -29.66
N PRO A 347 -28.48 6.58 -28.46
CA PRO A 347 -29.74 6.00 -28.00
C PRO A 347 -30.71 7.12 -27.57
N VAL A 348 -31.95 7.02 -28.02
CA VAL A 348 -33.06 7.88 -27.62
C VAL A 348 -33.70 7.29 -26.36
N GLU A 349 -33.84 8.09 -25.30
CA GLU A 349 -34.62 7.73 -24.10
C GLU A 349 -36.08 7.40 -24.47
N GLY A 350 -36.45 6.13 -24.36
CA GLY A 350 -37.84 5.69 -24.43
C GLY A 350 -38.50 5.81 -23.06
N LEU A 351 -39.18 6.93 -22.81
CA LEU A 351 -40.19 7.08 -21.76
C LEU A 351 -41.30 6.04 -21.96
N GLU A 352 -41.33 5.00 -21.13
CA GLU A 352 -42.44 4.06 -21.08
C GLU A 352 -43.63 4.71 -20.35
N LYS A 353 -44.62 5.18 -21.13
CA LYS A 353 -45.90 5.63 -20.57
C LYS A 353 -46.77 4.42 -20.23
N VAL A 354 -47.10 4.32 -18.94
CA VAL A 354 -48.22 3.54 -18.40
C VAL A 354 -49.54 4.01 -19.02
N GLY A 355 -50.42 3.07 -19.38
CA GLY A 355 -51.84 3.36 -19.61
C GLY A 355 -52.57 2.27 -20.38
N GLY A 356 -53.17 1.31 -19.67
CA GLY A 356 -54.09 0.34 -20.26
C GLY A 356 -55.43 0.95 -20.67
N LYS A 357 -56.12 0.25 -21.58
CA LYS A 357 -57.57 0.05 -21.57
C LYS A 357 -57.99 -0.98 -22.61
N ASP A 358 -58.82 -1.91 -22.15
CA ASP A 358 -59.59 -2.89 -22.93
C ASP A 358 -60.35 -2.25 -24.10
N VAL A 359 -60.45 -2.97 -25.23
CA VAL A 359 -61.72 -3.14 -25.97
C VAL A 359 -61.68 -4.45 -26.79
N ARG A 360 -62.60 -5.35 -26.42
CA ARG A 360 -63.22 -6.50 -27.12
C ARG A 360 -62.43 -7.78 -27.37
#